data_AF-A0A421JKB4-F1
#
_entry.id   AF-A0A421JKB4-F1
#
_cell.length_a   1.000
_cell.length_b   1.000
_cell.length_c   1.000
_cell.angle_alpha   90.00
_cell.angle_beta   90.00
_cell.angle_gamma   90.00
#
_symmetry.space_group_name_H-M   'P 1'
#
loop_
_entity.id
_entity.type
_entity.pdbx_description
1 polymer ?
#
loop_
_entity_poly.entity_id
_entity_poly.type
_entity_poly.pdbx_seq_one_letter_code
_entity_poly.pdbx_strand_id
1 'polypeptide(L)'
;MVILPDEIIINIFRYLSSSETIILIRKLEWDARFATLVDLLYQRLYHGRLLIVNEDPKQKFDSDCELTVDSFEDMFASITHEHSLFRATRPSYVEFKFSRSASDYRNFINTLYKFHNLLTQGNQEIQDYFENLILQLNLYIDANLVLVENPNTLTTIIIKILLQLSDNAHLVTKIKEMTIKCTDIGGFYQSKWSMFLKKFTSLKYLDLSQNLLQSSNYQDQEFDIWGIEKKFPDGLKELRLDFNMFTEITKDFLTNLPDSLEYLSMNYNSIEIIESCSIGSLLPNLKYLNLNYNNLQALDPKIFEDCCSGFKLQLKASHLDDITINQLKLIAEKNKYKVIF
;
A
#
# COMPACT_ATOMS: atom_id res chain seq x y z
N MET A 1 -8.32 -44.58 22.38
CA MET A 1 -8.63 -43.31 21.71
C MET A 1 -7.31 -42.77 21.17
N VAL A 2 -7.18 -42.58 19.86
CA VAL A 2 -5.99 -41.92 19.30
C VAL A 2 -6.16 -40.43 19.53
N ILE A 3 -5.27 -39.83 20.32
CA ILE A 3 -5.21 -38.38 20.50
C ILE A 3 -4.30 -37.87 19.40
N LEU A 4 -4.84 -37.05 18.49
CA LEU A 4 -4.04 -36.41 17.46
C LEU A 4 -3.12 -35.36 18.11
N PRO A 5 -1.86 -35.23 17.67
CA PRO A 5 -0.99 -34.13 18.08
C PRO A 5 -1.59 -32.76 17.71
N ASP A 6 -1.33 -31.75 18.54
CA ASP A 6 -1.81 -30.38 18.37
C ASP A 6 -1.50 -29.80 16.98
N GLU A 7 -0.29 -30.06 16.46
CA GLU A 7 0.11 -29.63 15.11
C GLU A 7 -0.78 -30.21 14.01
N ILE A 8 -1.23 -31.46 14.16
CA ILE A 8 -2.13 -32.10 13.21
C ILE A 8 -3.52 -31.47 13.32
N ILE A 9 -3.99 -31.19 14.54
CA ILE A 9 -5.29 -30.55 14.78
C ILE A 9 -5.31 -29.14 14.19
N ILE A 10 -4.28 -28.34 14.40
CA ILE A 10 -4.15 -26.99 13.81
C ILE A 10 -4.17 -27.08 12.28
N ASN A 11 -3.45 -28.04 11.69
CA ASN A 11 -3.48 -28.26 10.25
C ASN A 11 -4.87 -28.64 9.72
N ILE A 12 -5.66 -29.40 10.50
CA ILE A 12 -7.06 -29.68 10.17
C ILE A 12 -7.90 -28.39 10.27
N PHE A 13 -7.69 -27.58 11.32
CA PHE A 13 -8.41 -26.32 11.51
C PHE A 13 -8.12 -25.26 10.46
N ARG A 14 -7.03 -25.35 9.71
CA ARG A 14 -6.77 -24.48 8.54
C ARG A 14 -7.84 -24.59 7.46
N TYR A 15 -8.62 -25.68 7.43
CA TYR A 15 -9.73 -25.85 6.49
C TYR A 15 -11.03 -25.17 6.96
N LEU A 16 -11.10 -24.72 8.22
CA LEU A 16 -12.20 -23.90 8.71
C LEU A 16 -12.00 -22.46 8.26
N SER A 17 -13.09 -21.76 7.94
CA SER A 17 -13.09 -20.30 7.81
C SER A 17 -13.00 -19.61 9.19
N SER A 18 -12.70 -18.31 9.18
CA SER A 18 -12.64 -17.48 10.39
C SER A 18 -13.99 -17.45 11.10
N SER A 19 -15.08 -17.32 10.35
CA SER A 19 -16.44 -17.32 10.89
C SER A 19 -16.81 -18.68 11.51
N GLU A 20 -16.49 -19.79 10.86
CA GLU A 20 -16.74 -21.13 11.41
C GLU A 20 -15.93 -21.37 12.69
N THR A 21 -14.67 -20.92 12.71
CA THR A 21 -13.80 -21.04 13.87
C THR A 21 -14.35 -20.26 15.07
N ILE A 22 -14.78 -19.01 14.87
CA ILE A 22 -15.39 -18.19 15.93
C ILE A 22 -16.69 -18.83 16.46
N ILE A 23 -17.52 -19.39 15.57
CA ILE A 23 -18.74 -20.09 15.97
C ILE A 23 -18.41 -21.32 16.82
N LEU A 24 -17.36 -22.06 16.49
CA LEU A 24 -16.91 -23.22 17.27
C LEU A 24 -16.39 -22.80 18.65
N ILE A 25 -15.56 -21.76 18.72
CA ILE A 25 -15.07 -21.22 19.99
C ILE A 25 -16.25 -20.87 20.91
N ARG A 26 -17.21 -20.08 20.41
CA ARG A 26 -18.40 -19.66 21.19
C ARG A 26 -19.24 -20.83 21.71
N LYS A 27 -19.24 -21.95 21.00
CA LYS A 27 -19.96 -23.17 21.43
C LYS A 27 -19.22 -23.97 22.49
N LEU A 28 -17.89 -23.88 22.52
CA LEU A 28 -17.03 -24.75 23.31
C LEU A 28 -16.42 -24.06 24.53
N GLU A 29 -16.28 -22.74 24.51
CA GLU A 29 -15.60 -21.93 25.55
C GLU A 29 -16.19 -22.09 26.95
N TRP A 30 -17.48 -22.43 27.04
CA TRP A 30 -18.20 -22.56 28.31
C TRP A 30 -17.94 -23.89 29.04
N ASP A 31 -17.29 -24.85 28.39
CA ASP A 31 -17.05 -26.19 28.95
C ASP A 31 -15.55 -26.48 29.01
N ALA A 32 -15.04 -26.54 30.25
CA ALA A 32 -13.63 -26.73 30.56
C ALA A 32 -13.01 -28.01 29.94
N ARG A 33 -13.83 -29.00 29.56
CA ARG A 33 -13.35 -30.21 28.87
C ARG A 33 -12.80 -29.91 27.48
N PHE A 34 -13.20 -28.81 26.86
CA PHE A 34 -12.76 -28.38 25.53
C PHE A 34 -11.71 -27.27 25.58
N ALA A 35 -11.17 -26.90 26.75
CA ALA A 35 -10.23 -25.80 26.90
C ALA A 35 -9.05 -25.89 25.90
N THR A 36 -8.37 -27.05 25.83
CA THR A 36 -7.28 -27.27 24.88
C THR A 36 -7.73 -27.12 23.42
N LEU A 37 -8.94 -27.57 23.08
CA LEU A 37 -9.46 -27.45 21.72
C LEU A 37 -9.74 -25.98 21.35
N VAL A 38 -10.28 -25.22 22.31
CA VAL A 38 -10.51 -23.78 22.19
C VAL A 38 -9.19 -23.04 22.00
N ASP A 39 -8.14 -23.41 22.74
CA ASP A 39 -6.79 -22.85 22.58
C ASP A 39 -6.26 -23.07 21.16
N LEU A 40 -6.40 -24.28 20.61
CA LEU A 40 -5.99 -24.61 19.24
C LEU A 40 -6.81 -23.86 18.17
N LEU A 41 -8.10 -23.60 18.43
CA LEU A 41 -8.94 -22.78 17.55
C LEU A 41 -8.51 -21.31 17.55
N TYR A 42 -8.18 -20.75 18.71
CA TYR A 42 -7.59 -19.41 18.82
C TYR A 42 -6.21 -19.34 18.15
N GLN A 43 -5.36 -20.35 18.34
CA GLN A 43 -4.08 -20.42 17.64
C GLN A 43 -4.26 -20.45 16.12
N ARG A 44 -5.30 -21.13 15.60
CA ARG A 44 -5.64 -21.08 14.17
C ARG A 44 -6.01 -19.66 13.72
N LEU A 45 -6.76 -18.89 14.52
CA LEU A 45 -7.09 -17.49 14.20
C LEU A 45 -5.87 -16.59 14.20
N TYR A 46 -4.98 -16.75 15.19
CA TYR A 46 -3.85 -15.84 15.43
C TYR A 46 -2.58 -16.21 14.66
N HIS A 47 -2.39 -17.46 14.23
CA HIS A 47 -1.29 -17.81 13.31
C HIS A 47 -1.48 -17.25 11.89
N GLY A 48 -2.70 -16.81 11.57
CA GLY A 48 -3.05 -16.25 10.28
C GLY A 48 -2.68 -14.79 10.14
N ARG A 49 -3.38 -14.14 9.22
CA ARG A 49 -3.26 -12.71 8.97
C ARG A 49 -4.11 -11.94 9.98
N LEU A 50 -3.44 -11.12 10.81
CA LEU A 50 -4.11 -10.16 11.68
C LEU A 50 -4.43 -8.89 10.90
N LEU A 51 -5.71 -8.53 10.85
CA LEU A 51 -6.21 -7.33 10.21
C LEU A 51 -6.65 -6.32 11.27
N ILE A 52 -6.17 -5.09 11.16
CA ILE A 52 -6.54 -3.97 12.01
C ILE A 52 -7.25 -2.91 11.17
N VAL A 53 -8.49 -2.59 11.51
CA VAL A 53 -9.38 -1.70 10.74
C VAL A 53 -9.92 -0.51 11.55
N ASN A 54 -10.56 0.44 10.88
CA ASN A 54 -11.43 1.43 11.51
C ASN A 54 -12.80 0.82 11.85
N GLU A 55 -13.59 1.45 12.71
CA GLU A 55 -14.85 0.88 13.25
C GLU A 55 -15.86 0.48 12.17
N ASP A 56 -15.99 1.27 11.10
CA ASP A 56 -16.87 0.99 9.96
C ASP A 56 -16.11 1.20 8.64
N PRO A 57 -15.34 0.19 8.19
CA PRO A 57 -14.53 0.32 6.99
C PRO A 57 -15.41 0.31 5.75
N LYS A 58 -15.20 1.28 4.85
CA LYS A 58 -15.91 1.36 3.54
C LYS A 58 -15.76 0.06 2.73
N GLN A 59 -14.62 -0.61 2.84
CA GLN A 59 -14.33 -1.87 2.18
C GLN A 59 -14.20 -2.99 3.21
N LYS A 60 -14.85 -4.12 2.94
CA LYS A 60 -14.59 -5.36 3.68
C LYS A 60 -13.32 -6.03 3.17
N PHE A 61 -12.54 -6.56 4.10
CA PHE A 61 -11.33 -7.29 3.81
C PHE A 61 -11.44 -8.68 4.42
N ASP A 62 -11.01 -9.70 3.67
CA ASP A 62 -10.88 -11.03 4.26
C ASP A 62 -9.76 -11.00 5.31
N SER A 63 -9.92 -11.74 6.40
CA SER A 63 -8.93 -11.86 7.47
C SER A 63 -9.17 -13.11 8.32
N ASP A 64 -8.11 -13.56 8.99
CA ASP A 64 -8.23 -14.65 9.97
C ASP A 64 -8.69 -14.10 11.33
N CYS A 65 -8.17 -12.93 11.70
CA CYS A 65 -8.57 -12.17 12.87
C CYS A 65 -8.69 -10.69 12.47
N GLU A 66 -9.80 -10.05 12.84
CA GLU A 66 -10.07 -8.63 12.62
C GLU A 66 -10.25 -7.92 13.96
N LEU A 67 -9.53 -6.83 14.16
CA LEU A 67 -9.62 -5.98 15.35
C LEU A 67 -9.71 -4.51 14.94
N THR A 68 -10.36 -3.69 15.76
CA THR A 68 -10.16 -2.24 15.68
C THR A 68 -8.84 -1.86 16.35
N VAL A 69 -8.39 -0.61 16.20
CA VAL A 69 -7.20 -0.12 16.91
C VAL A 69 -7.37 -0.25 18.44
N ASP A 70 -8.54 0.08 18.97
CA ASP A 70 -8.82 -0.04 20.41
C ASP A 70 -8.85 -1.51 20.86
N SER A 71 -9.50 -2.40 20.08
CA SER A 71 -9.53 -3.82 20.41
C SER A 71 -8.13 -4.45 20.35
N PHE A 72 -7.29 -4.02 19.40
CA PHE A 72 -5.89 -4.45 19.36
C PHE A 72 -5.12 -4.00 20.58
N GLU A 73 -5.28 -2.75 21.02
CA GLU A 73 -4.63 -2.25 22.24
C GLU A 73 -5.12 -3.00 23.49
N ASP A 74 -6.43 -3.30 23.57
CA ASP A 74 -7.02 -4.08 24.67
C ASP A 74 -6.40 -5.48 24.79
N MET A 75 -6.02 -6.11 23.67
CA MET A 75 -5.32 -7.41 23.66
C MET A 75 -4.05 -7.44 24.53
N PHE A 76 -3.41 -6.28 24.73
CA PHE A 76 -2.22 -6.10 25.56
C PHE A 76 -2.50 -5.51 26.94
N ALA A 77 -3.73 -5.08 27.23
CA ALA A 77 -4.12 -4.48 28.50
C ALA A 77 -4.87 -5.47 29.43
N SER A 78 -5.72 -6.32 28.87
CA SER A 78 -6.61 -7.19 29.63
C SER A 78 -6.01 -8.58 29.91
N ILE A 79 -6.52 -9.22 30.96
CA ILE A 79 -6.01 -10.50 31.51
C ILE A 79 -6.93 -11.69 31.23
N THR A 80 -7.84 -11.60 30.25
CA THR A 80 -8.67 -12.76 29.91
C THR A 80 -7.84 -13.88 29.28
N HIS A 81 -8.42 -15.08 29.23
CA HIS A 81 -7.79 -16.26 28.62
C HIS A 81 -7.46 -16.02 27.14
N GLU A 82 -8.39 -15.44 26.38
CA GLU A 82 -8.20 -15.04 24.98
C GLU A 82 -7.00 -14.10 24.81
N HIS A 83 -6.88 -13.09 25.67
CA HIS A 83 -5.81 -12.10 25.60
C HIS A 83 -4.45 -12.73 25.88
N SER A 84 -4.40 -13.66 26.83
CA SER A 84 -3.19 -14.43 27.13
C SER A 84 -2.80 -15.34 25.96
N LEU A 85 -3.77 -15.97 25.29
CA LEU A 85 -3.53 -16.77 24.08
C LEU A 85 -3.06 -15.92 22.91
N PHE A 86 -3.62 -14.74 22.70
CA PHE A 86 -3.18 -13.80 21.66
C PHE A 86 -1.72 -13.38 21.89
N ARG A 87 -1.39 -12.97 23.13
CA ARG A 87 -0.01 -12.64 23.52
C ARG A 87 0.94 -13.84 23.44
N ALA A 88 0.46 -15.07 23.60
CA ALA A 88 1.30 -16.26 23.43
C ALA A 88 1.50 -16.63 21.94
N THR A 89 0.47 -16.46 21.11
CA THR A 89 0.49 -16.88 19.69
C THR A 89 1.17 -15.84 18.80
N ARG A 90 0.98 -14.53 19.08
CA ARG A 90 1.61 -13.37 18.41
C ARG A 90 1.59 -13.47 16.87
N PRO A 91 0.52 -13.00 16.19
CA PRO A 91 0.44 -13.03 14.73
C PRO A 91 1.66 -12.38 14.07
N SER A 92 2.30 -13.05 13.10
CA SER A 92 3.52 -12.55 12.47
C SER A 92 3.28 -11.72 11.21
N TYR A 93 2.06 -11.73 10.68
CA TYR A 93 1.64 -10.94 9.53
C TYR A 93 0.47 -10.02 9.92
N VAL A 94 0.73 -8.72 9.88
CA VAL A 94 -0.22 -7.67 10.30
C VAL A 94 -0.54 -6.76 9.13
N GLU A 95 -1.83 -6.45 8.95
CA GLU A 95 -2.30 -5.46 7.99
C GLU A 95 -3.08 -4.37 8.70
N PHE A 96 -2.65 -3.12 8.55
CA PHE A 96 -3.42 -1.95 8.94
C PHE A 96 -4.20 -1.45 7.74
N LYS A 97 -5.52 -1.64 7.73
CA LYS A 97 -6.40 -1.24 6.62
C LYS A 97 -7.49 -0.30 7.10
N PHE A 98 -7.26 0.98 6.88
CA PHE A 98 -8.20 2.05 7.20
C PHE A 98 -8.86 2.53 5.91
N SER A 99 -10.18 2.39 5.82
CA SER A 99 -10.95 2.85 4.66
C SER A 99 -12.17 3.66 5.10
N ARG A 100 -12.25 4.89 4.60
CA ARG A 100 -13.24 5.85 5.07
C ARG A 100 -14.53 5.83 4.24
N SER A 101 -15.67 5.75 4.91
CA SER A 101 -17.00 6.05 4.35
C SER A 101 -17.18 7.57 4.17
N ALA A 102 -17.87 8.02 3.12
CA ALA A 102 -17.98 9.47 2.82
C ALA A 102 -18.52 10.33 3.99
N SER A 103 -19.31 9.76 4.90
CA SER A 103 -19.87 10.42 6.07
C SER A 103 -19.02 10.32 7.35
N ASP A 104 -17.90 9.59 7.33
CA ASP A 104 -17.18 9.17 8.54
C ASP A 104 -15.83 9.89 8.76
N TYR A 105 -15.74 11.17 8.34
CA TYR A 105 -14.49 11.95 8.46
C TYR A 105 -13.91 11.95 9.87
N ARG A 106 -14.72 12.27 10.88
CA ARG A 106 -14.24 12.46 12.24
C ARG A 106 -13.70 11.18 12.88
N ASN A 107 -14.41 10.07 12.77
CA ASN A 107 -13.98 8.82 13.40
C ASN A 107 -12.79 8.20 12.66
N PHE A 108 -12.73 8.36 11.33
CA PHE A 108 -11.56 7.96 10.55
C PHE A 108 -10.30 8.70 10.99
N ILE A 109 -10.36 10.03 11.12
CA ILE A 109 -9.25 10.83 11.64
C ILE A 109 -8.86 10.39 13.04
N ASN A 110 -9.84 10.18 13.93
CA ASN A 110 -9.58 9.68 15.28
C ASN A 110 -8.88 8.31 15.25
N THR A 111 -9.28 7.42 14.36
CA THR A 111 -8.63 6.10 14.17
C THR A 111 -7.18 6.27 13.74
N LEU A 112 -6.88 7.17 12.81
CA LEU A 112 -5.50 7.45 12.39
C LEU A 112 -4.65 8.03 13.55
N TYR A 113 -5.24 8.89 14.40
CA TYR A 113 -4.56 9.36 15.61
C TYR A 113 -4.30 8.25 16.62
N LYS A 114 -5.25 7.34 16.84
CA LYS A 114 -5.05 6.16 17.69
C LYS A 114 -3.94 5.27 17.13
N PHE A 115 -3.93 5.02 15.82
CA PHE A 115 -2.86 4.26 15.17
C PHE A 115 -1.49 4.95 15.31
N HIS A 116 -1.41 6.26 15.08
CA HIS A 116 -0.19 7.02 15.33
C HIS A 116 0.27 6.94 16.80
N ASN A 117 -0.66 7.00 17.76
CA ASN A 117 -0.33 6.86 19.18
C ASN A 117 0.17 5.45 19.49
N LEU A 118 -0.40 4.41 18.88
CA LEU A 118 0.09 3.03 19.00
C LEU A 118 1.56 2.92 18.56
N LEU A 119 1.93 3.59 17.47
CA LEU A 119 3.30 3.63 16.94
C LEU A 119 4.31 4.45 17.77
N THR A 120 3.84 5.35 18.65
CA THR A 120 4.70 6.32 19.37
C THR A 120 4.69 6.15 20.89
N GLN A 121 3.55 5.74 21.44
CA GLN A 121 3.23 5.71 22.87
C GLN A 121 2.63 4.36 23.30
N GLY A 122 2.55 3.37 22.40
CA GLY A 122 2.13 2.02 22.77
C GLY A 122 3.02 1.47 23.89
N ASN A 123 2.46 0.64 24.76
CA ASN A 123 3.19 0.06 25.88
C ASN A 123 4.40 -0.77 25.41
N GLN A 124 5.29 -1.13 26.33
CA GLN A 124 6.54 -1.85 25.99
C GLN A 124 6.29 -3.18 25.26
N GLU A 125 5.19 -3.87 25.55
CA GLU A 125 4.86 -5.13 24.89
C GLU A 125 4.41 -4.92 23.44
N ILE A 126 3.65 -3.85 23.17
CA ILE A 126 3.26 -3.45 21.81
C ILE A 126 4.49 -3.02 21.00
N GLN A 127 5.41 -2.25 21.59
CA GLN A 127 6.66 -1.88 20.92
C GLN A 127 7.52 -3.11 20.61
N ASP A 128 7.69 -4.02 21.57
CA ASP A 128 8.37 -5.31 21.36
C ASP A 128 7.69 -6.13 20.25
N TYR A 129 6.36 -6.09 20.17
CA TYR A 129 5.62 -6.75 19.10
C TYR A 129 5.91 -6.17 17.72
N PHE A 130 5.85 -4.85 17.57
CA PHE A 130 6.22 -4.19 16.32
C PHE A 130 7.68 -4.44 15.91
N GLU A 131 8.60 -4.40 16.87
CA GLU A 131 10.04 -4.49 16.61
C GLU A 131 10.54 -5.92 16.38
N ASN A 132 10.04 -6.90 17.14
CA ASN A 132 10.66 -8.23 17.21
C ASN A 132 9.78 -9.38 16.68
N LEU A 133 8.46 -9.20 16.60
CA LEU A 133 7.54 -10.33 16.38
C LEU A 133 6.81 -10.27 15.04
N ILE A 134 6.45 -9.07 14.60
CA ILE A 134 5.94 -8.89 13.25
C ILE A 134 7.06 -9.22 12.25
N LEU A 135 6.79 -10.14 11.34
CA LEU A 135 7.68 -10.49 10.23
C LEU A 135 7.29 -9.76 8.94
N GLN A 136 6.00 -9.47 8.76
CA GLN A 136 5.49 -8.70 7.63
C GLN A 136 4.39 -7.73 8.08
N LEU A 137 4.47 -6.49 7.61
CA LEU A 137 3.46 -5.46 7.84
C LEU A 137 2.97 -4.90 6.50
N ASN A 138 1.69 -4.63 6.37
CA ASN A 138 1.13 -3.88 5.24
C ASN A 138 0.30 -2.70 5.74
N LEU A 139 0.32 -1.59 5.00
CA LEU A 139 -0.44 -0.39 5.32
C LEU A 139 -1.37 -0.02 4.15
N TYR A 140 -2.64 0.22 4.45
CA TYR A 140 -3.63 0.68 3.50
C TYR A 140 -4.45 1.81 4.14
N ILE A 141 -4.38 2.99 3.56
CA ILE A 141 -5.15 4.17 3.94
C ILE A 141 -5.90 4.64 2.70
N ASP A 142 -7.21 4.42 2.67
CA ASP A 142 -8.12 5.01 1.68
C ASP A 142 -8.98 6.05 2.40
N ALA A 143 -8.60 7.32 2.29
CA ALA A 143 -9.30 8.37 2.99
C ALA A 143 -10.57 8.83 2.25
N ASN A 144 -10.86 8.32 1.06
CA ASN A 144 -12.06 8.65 0.27
C ASN A 144 -12.42 10.14 0.34
N LEU A 145 -11.44 11.03 0.23
CA LEU A 145 -11.63 12.46 0.48
C LEU A 145 -12.63 13.06 -0.52
N VAL A 146 -13.57 13.83 0.01
CA VAL A 146 -14.59 14.55 -0.76
C VAL A 146 -14.34 16.05 -0.62
N LEU A 147 -14.57 16.82 -1.68
CA LEU A 147 -14.18 18.23 -1.88
C LEU A 147 -14.60 19.26 -0.79
N VAL A 148 -15.34 18.88 0.26
CA VAL A 148 -16.01 19.82 1.19
C VAL A 148 -15.48 19.71 2.64
N GLU A 149 -14.37 19.02 2.89
CA GLU A 149 -13.85 18.75 4.23
C GLU A 149 -12.50 19.45 4.49
N ASN A 150 -12.12 19.66 5.76
CA ASN A 150 -10.84 20.30 6.13
C ASN A 150 -9.67 19.34 5.84
N PRO A 151 -8.93 19.48 4.74
CA PRO A 151 -7.96 18.46 4.33
C PRO A 151 -6.68 18.50 5.19
N ASN A 152 -6.41 19.63 5.87
CA ASN A 152 -5.17 19.83 6.59
C ASN A 152 -4.98 18.86 7.75
N THR A 153 -6.04 18.53 8.50
CA THR A 153 -5.95 17.58 9.62
C THR A 153 -5.65 16.18 9.12
N LEU A 154 -6.31 15.74 8.05
CA LEU A 154 -6.07 14.44 7.40
C LEU A 154 -4.62 14.34 6.89
N THR A 155 -4.19 15.32 6.11
CA THR A 155 -2.83 15.36 5.57
C THR A 155 -1.80 15.38 6.70
N THR A 156 -2.03 16.16 7.76
CA THR A 156 -1.13 16.21 8.92
C THR A 156 -0.97 14.85 9.58
N ILE A 157 -2.06 14.13 9.86
CA ILE A 157 -1.95 12.84 10.55
C ILE A 157 -1.32 11.76 9.66
N ILE A 158 -1.61 11.74 8.36
CA ILE A 158 -0.95 10.82 7.42
C ILE A 158 0.55 11.08 7.36
N ILE A 159 0.98 12.35 7.27
CA ILE A 159 2.40 12.70 7.27
C ILE A 159 3.07 12.29 8.59
N LYS A 160 2.41 12.49 9.74
CA LYS A 160 2.93 12.04 11.04
C LYS A 160 3.11 10.52 11.09
N ILE A 161 2.15 9.75 10.58
CA ILE A 161 2.26 8.29 10.48
C ILE A 161 3.44 7.90 9.59
N LEU A 162 3.56 8.51 8.40
CA LEU A 162 4.66 8.23 7.47
C LEU A 162 6.02 8.54 8.08
N LEU A 163 6.16 9.68 8.75
CA LEU A 163 7.38 10.06 9.46
C LEU A 163 7.75 9.00 10.50
N GLN A 164 6.81 8.68 11.38
CA GLN A 164 7.02 7.70 12.46
C GLN A 164 7.41 6.32 11.92
N LEU A 165 6.72 5.85 10.88
CA LEU A 165 7.04 4.57 10.23
C LEU A 165 8.42 4.60 9.58
N SER A 166 8.77 5.70 8.93
CA SER A 166 10.05 5.85 8.21
C SER A 166 11.26 6.00 9.14
N ASP A 167 11.05 6.49 10.36
CA ASP A 167 12.11 6.65 11.38
C ASP A 167 12.30 5.39 12.23
N ASN A 168 11.37 4.43 12.16
CA ASN A 168 11.50 3.15 12.85
C ASN A 168 12.32 2.14 12.01
N ALA A 169 13.57 1.91 12.41
CA ALA A 169 14.52 1.03 11.70
C ALA A 169 14.04 -0.42 11.55
N HIS A 170 13.17 -0.91 12.44
CA HIS A 170 12.62 -2.27 12.36
C HIS A 170 11.45 -2.33 11.37
N LEU A 171 10.50 -1.39 11.46
CA LEU A 171 9.29 -1.40 10.63
C LEU A 171 9.58 -1.16 9.15
N VAL A 172 10.54 -0.29 8.80
CA VAL A 172 10.88 -0.02 7.40
C VAL A 172 11.33 -1.28 6.62
N THR A 173 11.82 -2.30 7.32
CA THR A 173 12.23 -3.58 6.74
C THR A 173 11.10 -4.61 6.67
N LYS A 174 9.93 -4.29 7.21
CA LYS A 174 8.77 -5.20 7.31
C LYS A 174 7.62 -4.79 6.40
N ILE A 175 7.55 -3.52 6.01
CA ILE A 175 6.48 -3.00 5.15
C ILE A 175 6.68 -3.44 3.71
N LYS A 176 5.80 -4.31 3.21
CA LYS A 176 5.88 -4.84 1.84
C LYS A 176 4.90 -4.18 0.88
N GLU A 177 3.71 -3.83 1.37
CA GLU A 177 2.67 -3.15 0.61
C GLU A 177 2.25 -1.87 1.34
N MET A 178 2.20 -0.77 0.61
CA MET A 178 1.74 0.52 1.12
C MET A 178 0.77 1.16 0.13
N THR A 179 -0.44 1.47 0.61
CA THR A 179 -1.42 2.27 -0.12
C THR A 179 -1.77 3.48 0.72
N ILE A 180 -1.65 4.67 0.14
CA ILE A 180 -2.19 5.92 0.66
C ILE A 180 -2.89 6.55 -0.51
N LYS A 181 -4.21 6.63 -0.49
CA LYS A 181 -4.97 7.15 -1.63
C LYS A 181 -6.20 7.95 -1.21
N CYS A 182 -6.70 8.72 -2.16
CA CYS A 182 -7.85 9.59 -1.99
C CYS A 182 -7.62 10.60 -0.87
N THR A 183 -6.45 11.25 -0.85
CA THR A 183 -6.03 12.25 0.15
C THR A 183 -5.55 13.53 -0.55
N ASP A 184 -5.19 14.56 0.23
CA ASP A 184 -4.58 15.80 -0.29
C ASP A 184 -3.10 15.92 0.10
N ILE A 185 -2.40 14.78 0.30
CA ILE A 185 -1.01 14.79 0.78
C ILE A 185 -0.03 15.46 -0.20
N GLY A 186 -0.32 15.44 -1.50
CA GLY A 186 0.46 16.15 -2.52
C GLY A 186 0.44 17.66 -2.38
N GLY A 187 -0.60 18.22 -1.75
CA GLY A 187 -0.69 19.66 -1.49
C GLY A 187 0.23 20.17 -0.37
N PHE A 188 0.99 19.31 0.33
CA PHE A 188 1.73 19.69 1.53
C PHE A 188 3.20 19.26 1.48
N TYR A 189 4.12 20.18 1.18
CA TYR A 189 5.59 19.98 1.16
C TYR A 189 6.02 18.64 0.54
N GLN A 190 5.51 18.35 -0.67
CA GLN A 190 5.66 17.08 -1.36
C GLN A 190 7.11 16.64 -1.50
N SER A 191 8.01 17.58 -1.79
CA SER A 191 9.44 17.34 -1.89
C SER A 191 9.99 16.63 -0.65
N LYS A 192 9.63 17.08 0.55
CA LYS A 192 10.17 16.59 1.83
C LYS A 192 9.62 15.23 2.24
N TRP A 193 8.29 15.05 2.24
CA TRP A 193 7.73 13.80 2.77
C TRP A 193 7.96 12.61 1.84
N SER A 194 8.03 12.85 0.53
CA SER A 194 8.33 11.79 -0.44
C SER A 194 9.75 11.24 -0.30
N MET A 195 10.70 11.99 0.28
CA MET A 195 12.05 11.50 0.57
C MET A 195 12.07 10.32 1.54
N PHE A 196 11.04 10.19 2.38
CA PHE A 196 10.96 9.11 3.36
C PHE A 196 10.59 7.77 2.73
N LEU A 197 10.00 7.77 1.53
CA LEU A 197 9.57 6.55 0.83
C LEU A 197 10.75 5.62 0.52
N LYS A 198 11.94 6.17 0.25
CA LYS A 198 13.15 5.38 -0.02
C LYS A 198 13.65 4.57 1.19
N LYS A 199 13.23 4.94 2.42
CA LYS A 199 13.62 4.25 3.65
C LYS A 199 12.95 2.87 3.78
N PHE A 200 11.79 2.65 3.15
CA PHE A 200 11.05 1.38 3.22
C PHE A 200 11.70 0.30 2.34
N THR A 201 12.81 -0.28 2.81
CA THR A 201 13.69 -1.17 2.02
C THR A 201 13.02 -2.46 1.53
N SER A 202 11.98 -2.92 2.23
CA SER A 202 11.22 -4.13 1.84
C SER A 202 9.99 -3.84 0.98
N LEU A 203 9.68 -2.56 0.73
CA LEU A 203 8.48 -2.17 0.00
C LEU A 203 8.54 -2.65 -1.45
N LYS A 204 7.49 -3.37 -1.88
CA LYS A 204 7.34 -3.94 -3.21
C LYS A 204 6.22 -3.31 -4.01
N TYR A 205 5.16 -2.88 -3.33
CA TYR A 205 3.97 -2.31 -3.97
C TYR A 205 3.63 -1.00 -3.28
N LEU A 206 3.60 0.07 -4.05
CA LEU A 206 3.28 1.41 -3.60
C LEU A 206 2.14 1.99 -4.44
N ASP A 207 1.03 2.30 -3.79
CA ASP A 207 -0.11 2.97 -4.39
C ASP A 207 -0.29 4.35 -3.75
N LEU A 208 -0.04 5.39 -4.53
CA LEU A 208 -0.20 6.80 -4.17
C LEU A 208 -1.24 7.50 -5.05
N SER A 209 -2.24 6.75 -5.50
CA SER A 209 -3.28 7.27 -6.39
C SER A 209 -4.17 8.31 -5.71
N GLN A 210 -4.75 9.25 -6.45
CA GLN A 210 -5.71 10.25 -5.91
C GLN A 210 -5.15 11.04 -4.71
N ASN A 211 -3.94 11.58 -4.84
CA ASN A 211 -3.24 12.28 -3.76
C ASN A 211 -2.88 13.72 -4.10
N LEU A 212 -3.39 14.26 -5.21
CA LEU A 212 -3.05 15.60 -5.70
C LEU A 212 -1.53 15.79 -5.92
N LEU A 213 -0.80 14.71 -6.24
CA LEU A 213 0.65 14.80 -6.47
C LEU A 213 0.93 15.57 -7.76
N GLN A 214 1.83 16.53 -7.70
CA GLN A 214 2.24 17.34 -8.86
C GLN A 214 3.62 16.92 -9.36
N SER A 215 3.90 17.15 -10.65
CA SER A 215 5.25 17.08 -11.22
C SER A 215 6.11 18.25 -10.76
N SER A 216 5.53 19.46 -10.76
CA SER A 216 6.19 20.72 -10.39
C SER A 216 5.21 21.61 -9.61
N ASN A 217 5.71 22.34 -8.61
CA ASN A 217 4.98 23.36 -7.85
C ASN A 217 5.60 24.74 -8.13
N TYR A 218 4.95 25.47 -9.04
CA TYR A 218 5.39 26.81 -9.45
C TYR A 218 5.26 27.87 -8.35
N GLN A 219 4.37 27.67 -7.37
CA GLN A 219 4.18 28.62 -6.27
C GLN A 219 5.41 28.60 -5.34
N ASP A 220 5.93 27.41 -5.05
CA ASP A 220 7.09 27.19 -4.20
C ASP A 220 8.42 27.09 -4.98
N GLN A 221 8.40 27.32 -6.30
CA GLN A 221 9.56 27.19 -7.20
C GLN A 221 10.23 25.80 -7.17
N GLU A 222 9.45 24.75 -6.89
CA GLU A 222 9.92 23.36 -6.95
C GLU A 222 9.60 22.78 -8.33
N PHE A 223 10.62 22.53 -9.14
CA PHE A 223 10.48 21.95 -10.48
C PHE A 223 10.97 20.51 -10.48
N ASP A 224 10.32 19.65 -11.27
CA ASP A 224 10.62 18.22 -11.34
C ASP A 224 10.81 17.59 -9.96
N ILE A 225 9.78 17.72 -9.13
CA ILE A 225 9.78 17.29 -7.72
C ILE A 225 10.26 15.83 -7.61
N TRP A 226 9.96 14.97 -8.58
CA TRP A 226 10.29 13.55 -8.53
C TRP A 226 11.60 13.16 -9.22
N GLY A 227 12.21 14.06 -10.00
CA GLY A 227 13.49 13.86 -10.67
C GLY A 227 14.72 14.41 -9.93
N ILE A 228 14.54 15.26 -8.90
CA ILE A 228 15.69 15.84 -8.17
C ILE A 228 16.48 14.79 -7.38
N GLU A 229 15.81 13.79 -6.81
CA GLU A 229 16.48 12.74 -6.04
C GLU A 229 15.69 11.43 -6.02
N LYS A 230 16.38 10.34 -5.69
CA LYS A 230 15.77 9.03 -5.55
C LYS A 230 14.81 8.99 -4.36
N LYS A 231 13.51 8.91 -4.67
CA LYS A 231 12.40 8.88 -3.70
C LYS A 231 11.86 7.49 -3.44
N PHE A 232 12.15 6.52 -4.31
CA PHE A 232 11.57 5.19 -4.24
C PHE A 232 12.59 4.15 -3.77
N PRO A 233 12.15 3.09 -3.07
CA PRO A 233 13.05 2.02 -2.60
C PRO A 233 13.53 1.15 -3.77
N ASP A 234 14.78 0.69 -3.69
CA ASP A 234 15.44 -0.10 -4.76
C ASP A 234 14.70 -1.35 -5.19
N GLY A 235 13.92 -1.92 -4.28
CA GLY A 235 13.19 -3.17 -4.47
C GLY A 235 11.75 -3.02 -4.98
N LEU A 236 11.28 -1.80 -5.27
CA LEU A 236 9.89 -1.53 -5.67
C LEU A 236 9.55 -2.16 -7.02
N LYS A 237 8.50 -2.98 -7.05
CA LYS A 237 8.04 -3.70 -8.26
C LYS A 237 6.85 -3.01 -8.92
N GLU A 238 5.99 -2.38 -8.13
CA GLU A 238 4.78 -1.74 -8.62
C GLU A 238 4.62 -0.35 -8.01
N LEU A 239 4.40 0.62 -8.88
CA LEU A 239 4.10 2.00 -8.53
C LEU A 239 2.82 2.45 -9.22
N ARG A 240 1.85 2.90 -8.44
CA ARG A 240 0.62 3.55 -8.92
C ARG A 240 0.60 5.01 -8.50
N LEU A 241 0.50 5.88 -9.49
CA LEU A 241 0.39 7.34 -9.38
C LEU A 241 -0.88 7.81 -10.12
N ASP A 242 -1.88 6.95 -10.20
CA ASP A 242 -3.12 7.18 -10.92
C ASP A 242 -3.91 8.36 -10.31
N PHE A 243 -4.65 9.10 -11.13
CA PHE A 243 -5.50 10.21 -10.68
C PHE A 243 -4.75 11.26 -9.83
N ASN A 244 -3.57 11.67 -10.25
CA ASN A 244 -2.83 12.77 -9.64
C ASN A 244 -2.83 14.00 -10.59
N MET A 245 -1.90 14.93 -10.40
CA MET A 245 -1.78 16.17 -11.17
C MET A 245 -0.42 16.27 -11.87
N PHE A 246 0.15 15.14 -12.31
CA PHE A 246 1.37 15.17 -13.13
C PHE A 246 1.07 15.79 -14.49
N THR A 247 1.90 16.73 -14.92
CA THR A 247 1.80 17.38 -16.24
C THR A 247 2.88 16.93 -17.22
N GLU A 248 3.96 16.33 -16.71
CA GLU A 248 5.10 15.88 -17.49
C GLU A 248 5.74 14.63 -16.86
N ILE A 249 6.42 13.85 -17.69
CA ILE A 249 7.34 12.78 -17.26
C ILE A 249 8.73 13.19 -17.72
N THR A 250 9.59 13.57 -16.78
CA THR A 250 10.98 13.94 -17.05
C THR A 250 11.87 12.69 -17.13
N LYS A 251 13.00 12.82 -17.80
CA LYS A 251 14.05 11.80 -17.82
C LYS A 251 14.61 11.56 -16.43
N ASP A 252 14.74 12.60 -15.63
CA ASP A 252 15.29 12.51 -14.27
C ASP A 252 14.32 11.76 -13.34
N PHE A 253 13.00 11.96 -13.47
CA PHE A 253 12.01 11.13 -12.78
C PHE A 253 12.17 9.65 -13.14
N LEU A 254 12.23 9.32 -14.43
CA LEU A 254 12.41 7.94 -14.89
C LEU A 254 13.73 7.32 -14.43
N THR A 255 14.81 8.11 -14.40
CA THR A 255 16.14 7.68 -13.94
C THR A 255 16.17 7.36 -12.44
N ASN A 256 15.32 8.03 -11.65
CA ASN A 256 15.23 7.82 -10.21
C ASN A 256 14.29 6.68 -9.80
N LEU A 257 13.50 6.14 -10.73
CA LEU A 257 12.74 4.91 -10.50
C LEU A 257 13.70 3.70 -10.44
N PRO A 258 13.40 2.68 -9.63
CA PRO A 258 14.31 1.56 -9.46
C PRO A 258 14.25 0.59 -10.64
N ASP A 259 15.40 0.00 -10.97
CA ASP A 259 15.51 -1.04 -12.03
C ASP A 259 14.59 -2.24 -11.78
N SER A 260 14.17 -2.49 -10.53
CA SER A 260 13.27 -3.59 -10.17
C SER A 260 11.80 -3.33 -10.52
N LEU A 261 11.46 -2.12 -10.98
CA LEU A 261 10.09 -1.73 -11.30
C LEU A 261 9.57 -2.52 -12.50
N GLU A 262 8.45 -3.21 -12.30
CA GLU A 262 7.79 -4.04 -13.31
C GLU A 262 6.48 -3.41 -13.81
N TYR A 263 5.83 -2.60 -12.97
CA TYR A 263 4.53 -1.98 -13.25
C TYR A 263 4.53 -0.51 -12.84
N LEU A 264 4.24 0.37 -13.80
CA LEU A 264 4.02 1.80 -13.58
C LEU A 264 2.65 2.20 -14.14
N SER A 265 1.78 2.77 -13.30
CA SER A 265 0.52 3.35 -13.74
C SER A 265 0.46 4.82 -13.34
N MET A 266 0.17 5.67 -14.32
CA MET A 266 0.01 7.11 -14.19
C MET A 266 -1.25 7.55 -14.97
N ASN A 267 -2.31 6.75 -14.93
CA ASN A 267 -3.54 7.06 -15.65
C ASN A 267 -4.25 8.26 -15.01
N TYR A 268 -5.15 8.92 -15.76
CA TYR A 268 -5.93 10.04 -15.24
C TYR A 268 -5.09 11.15 -14.60
N ASN A 269 -3.94 11.45 -15.19
CA ASN A 269 -3.17 12.65 -14.88
C ASN A 269 -3.42 13.68 -15.99
N SER A 270 -2.62 14.76 -15.99
CA SER A 270 -2.66 15.80 -17.03
C SER A 270 -1.39 15.80 -17.86
N ILE A 271 -0.77 14.63 -18.08
CA ILE A 271 0.54 14.53 -18.71
C ILE A 271 0.43 14.93 -20.18
N GLU A 272 1.16 15.98 -20.56
CA GLU A 272 1.19 16.52 -21.92
C GLU A 272 2.43 16.07 -22.69
N ILE A 273 3.56 15.92 -21.98
CA ILE A 273 4.88 15.66 -22.55
C ILE A 273 5.58 14.56 -21.77
N ILE A 274 6.29 13.69 -22.50
CA ILE A 274 7.29 12.76 -21.96
C ILE A 274 8.62 13.18 -22.57
N GLU A 275 9.61 13.47 -21.72
CA GLU A 275 10.94 13.88 -22.17
C GLU A 275 11.59 12.75 -23.00
N SER A 276 12.26 13.13 -24.09
CA SER A 276 12.89 12.17 -25.00
C SER A 276 14.02 11.40 -24.28
N CYS A 277 13.82 10.10 -24.10
CA CYS A 277 14.75 9.18 -23.44
C CYS A 277 14.50 7.75 -23.92
N SER A 278 15.39 6.79 -23.60
CA SER A 278 15.13 5.36 -23.87
C SER A 278 14.53 4.70 -22.63
N ILE A 279 13.20 4.50 -22.61
CA ILE A 279 12.48 3.92 -21.46
C ILE A 279 12.98 2.50 -21.16
N GLY A 280 13.19 1.69 -22.20
CA GLY A 280 13.68 0.33 -22.02
C GLY A 280 15.10 0.25 -21.45
N SER A 281 15.93 1.27 -21.71
CA SER A 281 17.27 1.36 -21.12
C SER A 281 17.23 1.84 -19.67
N LEU A 282 16.36 2.80 -19.34
CA LEU A 282 16.22 3.33 -17.98
C LEU A 282 15.49 2.38 -17.04
N LEU A 283 14.51 1.62 -17.56
CA LEU A 283 13.65 0.72 -16.78
C LEU A 283 13.63 -0.67 -17.42
N PRO A 284 14.74 -1.43 -17.32
CA PRO A 284 14.92 -2.67 -18.08
C PRO A 284 13.94 -3.78 -17.71
N ASN A 285 13.35 -3.74 -16.51
CA ASN A 285 12.37 -4.73 -16.06
C ASN A 285 10.91 -4.27 -16.19
N LEU A 286 10.65 -3.07 -16.72
CA LEU A 286 9.30 -2.55 -16.85
C LEU A 286 8.50 -3.36 -17.87
N LYS A 287 7.41 -3.98 -17.42
CA LYS A 287 6.51 -4.81 -18.22
C LYS A 287 5.22 -4.09 -18.57
N TYR A 288 4.83 -3.11 -17.77
CA TYR A 288 3.56 -2.41 -17.94
C TYR A 288 3.70 -0.91 -17.67
N LEU A 289 3.29 -0.11 -18.64
CA LEU A 289 3.15 1.34 -18.52
C LEU A 289 1.74 1.76 -18.93
N ASN A 290 1.02 2.38 -18.01
CA ASN A 290 -0.32 2.90 -18.25
C ASN A 290 -0.36 4.41 -18.16
N LEU A 291 -0.64 5.03 -19.30
CA LEU A 291 -0.76 6.47 -19.49
C LEU A 291 -2.15 6.84 -20.04
N ASN A 292 -3.15 5.96 -19.87
CA ASN A 292 -4.51 6.24 -20.30
C ASN A 292 -5.05 7.52 -19.66
N TYR A 293 -5.92 8.22 -20.38
CA TYR A 293 -6.61 9.41 -19.89
C TYR A 293 -5.63 10.49 -19.43
N ASN A 294 -4.66 10.80 -20.30
CA ASN A 294 -3.73 11.91 -20.16
C ASN A 294 -3.85 12.82 -21.39
N ASN A 295 -3.25 14.01 -21.32
CA ASN A 295 -3.33 15.03 -22.37
C ASN A 295 -2.18 14.95 -23.37
N LEU A 296 -1.63 13.77 -23.63
CA LEU A 296 -0.47 13.60 -24.52
C LEU A 296 -0.79 14.09 -25.94
N GLN A 297 -0.14 15.16 -26.37
CA GLN A 297 -0.30 15.76 -27.70
C GLN A 297 0.86 15.41 -28.63
N ALA A 298 2.06 15.28 -28.08
CA ALA A 298 3.26 14.93 -28.84
C ALA A 298 4.11 13.93 -28.05
N LEU A 299 4.66 12.94 -28.74
CA LEU A 299 5.46 11.87 -28.16
C LEU A 299 6.41 11.36 -29.23
N ASP A 300 7.71 11.27 -28.94
CA ASP A 300 8.64 10.60 -29.85
C ASP A 300 8.49 9.08 -29.70
N PRO A 301 8.02 8.34 -30.71
CA PRO A 301 7.82 6.90 -30.59
C PRO A 301 9.10 6.12 -30.29
N LYS A 302 10.28 6.69 -30.62
CA LYS A 302 11.58 6.05 -30.38
C LYS A 302 11.90 5.86 -28.89
N ILE A 303 11.21 6.57 -27.99
CA ILE A 303 11.43 6.35 -26.55
C ILE A 303 11.10 4.92 -26.10
N PHE A 304 10.28 4.20 -26.88
CA PHE A 304 9.92 2.80 -26.64
C PHE A 304 10.68 1.81 -27.54
N GLU A 305 11.71 2.25 -28.27
CA GLU A 305 12.45 1.38 -29.20
C GLU A 305 13.24 0.27 -28.50
N ASP A 306 13.67 0.49 -27.26
CA ASP A 306 14.42 -0.51 -26.48
C ASP A 306 13.54 -1.30 -25.49
N CYS A 307 12.21 -1.12 -25.52
CA CYS A 307 11.31 -1.85 -24.62
C CYS A 307 11.30 -3.36 -24.92
N CYS A 308 11.38 -4.17 -23.86
CA CYS A 308 11.49 -5.63 -23.96
C CYS A 308 10.23 -6.30 -24.53
N SER A 309 10.39 -7.50 -25.09
CA SER A 309 9.26 -8.33 -25.52
C SER A 309 8.32 -8.62 -24.34
N GLY A 310 7.01 -8.55 -24.60
CA GLY A 310 5.99 -8.70 -23.56
C GLY A 310 5.64 -7.41 -22.81
N PHE A 311 6.33 -6.29 -23.08
CA PHE A 311 5.93 -4.97 -22.59
C PHE A 311 4.49 -4.63 -23.01
N LYS A 312 3.80 -3.84 -22.20
CA LYS A 312 2.44 -3.38 -22.48
C LYS A 312 2.32 -1.89 -22.18
N LEU A 313 2.05 -1.12 -23.23
CA LEU A 313 1.79 0.30 -23.20
C LEU A 313 0.30 0.56 -23.38
N GLN A 314 -0.29 1.40 -22.52
CA GLN A 314 -1.65 1.89 -22.69
C GLN A 314 -1.66 3.42 -22.82
N LEU A 315 -2.28 3.92 -23.90
CA LEU A 315 -2.39 5.32 -24.32
C LEU A 315 -3.83 5.67 -24.71
N LYS A 316 -4.81 5.06 -24.03
CA LYS A 316 -6.22 5.30 -24.30
C LYS A 316 -6.59 6.74 -24.01
N ALA A 317 -7.39 7.34 -24.88
CA ALA A 317 -7.83 8.73 -24.73
C ALA A 317 -6.65 9.72 -24.62
N SER A 318 -5.60 9.48 -25.42
CA SER A 318 -4.56 10.47 -25.70
C SER A 318 -4.93 11.30 -26.94
N HIS A 319 -4.24 12.42 -27.15
CA HIS A 319 -4.44 13.34 -28.29
C HIS A 319 -3.32 13.23 -29.33
N LEU A 320 -2.73 12.04 -29.46
CA LEU A 320 -1.64 11.77 -30.41
C LEU A 320 -2.18 11.74 -31.85
N ASP A 321 -1.37 12.25 -32.79
CA ASP A 321 -1.69 12.18 -34.21
C ASP A 321 -1.55 10.77 -34.81
N ASP A 322 -2.16 10.54 -35.97
CA ASP A 322 -2.13 9.25 -36.65
C ASP A 322 -0.71 8.80 -37.02
N ILE A 323 0.20 9.74 -37.27
CA ILE A 323 1.58 9.46 -37.65
C ILE A 323 2.29 8.79 -36.46
N THR A 324 2.18 9.40 -35.28
CA THR A 324 2.75 8.92 -34.02
C THR A 324 2.15 7.58 -33.64
N ILE A 325 0.83 7.43 -33.73
CA ILE A 325 0.12 6.17 -33.46
C ILE A 325 0.64 5.04 -34.37
N ASN A 326 0.78 5.30 -35.67
CA ASN A 326 1.27 4.30 -36.62
C ASN A 326 2.73 3.91 -36.37
N GLN A 327 3.59 4.87 -36.03
CA GLN A 327 4.98 4.60 -35.66
C GLN A 327 5.06 3.75 -34.39
N LEU A 328 4.27 4.05 -33.37
CA LEU A 328 4.20 3.25 -32.14
C LEU A 328 3.76 1.80 -32.43
N LYS A 329 2.78 1.59 -33.31
CA LYS A 329 2.37 0.23 -33.73
C LYS A 329 3.51 -0.52 -34.42
N LEU A 330 4.24 0.13 -35.33
CA LEU A 330 5.38 -0.48 -36.02
C LEU A 330 6.50 -0.88 -35.05
N ILE A 331 6.82 -0.01 -34.08
CA ILE A 331 7.82 -0.31 -33.04
C ILE A 331 7.32 -1.46 -32.15
N ALA A 332 6.05 -1.46 -31.76
CA ALA A 332 5.44 -2.52 -30.96
C ALA A 332 5.49 -3.89 -31.65
N GLU A 333 5.19 -3.93 -32.95
CA GLU A 333 5.29 -5.14 -33.77
C GLU A 333 6.74 -5.63 -33.88
N LYS A 334 7.69 -4.73 -34.19
CA LYS A 334 9.13 -5.03 -34.28
C LYS A 334 9.65 -5.65 -32.98
N ASN A 335 9.25 -5.09 -31.84
CA ASN A 335 9.76 -5.48 -30.52
C ASN A 335 8.89 -6.52 -29.80
N LYS A 336 7.80 -6.99 -30.42
CA LYS A 336 6.86 -7.98 -29.85
C LYS A 336 6.29 -7.54 -28.49
N TYR A 337 5.85 -6.28 -28.41
CA TYR A 337 5.12 -5.74 -27.27
C TYR A 337 3.72 -5.25 -27.68
N LYS A 338 2.86 -4.95 -26.71
CA LYS A 338 1.48 -4.51 -26.98
C LYS A 338 1.31 -3.02 -26.70
N VAL A 339 0.70 -2.30 -27.64
CA VAL A 339 0.23 -0.92 -27.43
C VAL A 339 -1.29 -0.87 -27.62
N ILE A 340 -1.99 -0.15 -26.73
CA ILE A 340 -3.45 0.00 -26.73
C ILE A 340 -3.77 1.49 -26.73
N PHE A 341 -4.65 1.90 -27.64
CA PHE A 341 -5.14 3.28 -27.80
C PHE A 341 -6.65 3.39 -27.47
#